data_AF-A0A3M1IZQ5-F1
#
_entry.id   AF-A0A3M1IZQ5-F1
#
_cell.length_a   1.000
_cell.length_b   1.000
_cell.length_c   1.000
_cell.angle_alpha   90.00
_cell.angle_beta   90.00
_cell.angle_gamma   90.00
#
_symmetry.space_group_name_H-M   'P 1'
#
loop_
_entity.id
_entity.type
_entity.pdbx_description
1 polymer ?
#
loop_
_entity_poly.entity_id
_entity_poly.type
_entity_poly.pdbx_seq_one_letter_code
_entity_poly.pdbx_strand_id
1 'polypeptide(L)' 'LRQRNSLPPPGELAALLGTQIEGDAAKEVYRYLVAIATADQDVAPEERALLREIARSLGISTAGGGIDASV' A
#
# COMPACT_ATOMS: atom_id res chain seq x y z
N LEU A 1 23.51 -9.77 17.27
CA LEU A 1 23.11 -9.71 15.85
C LEU A 1 21.91 -8.78 15.74
N ARG A 2 22.12 -7.53 15.30
CA ARG A 2 21.05 -6.52 15.19
C ARG A 2 20.12 -6.92 14.05
N GLN A 3 18.90 -7.34 14.34
CA GLN A 3 17.87 -7.53 13.32
C GLN A 3 17.67 -6.18 12.61
N ARG A 4 18.13 -6.08 11.37
CA ARG A 4 17.79 -4.99 10.48
C ARG A 4 16.28 -5.03 10.32
N ASN A 5 15.64 -4.00 10.84
CA ASN A 5 14.22 -3.68 10.80
C ASN A 5 13.78 -3.47 9.33
N SER A 6 13.90 -4.54 8.54
CA SER A 6 13.62 -4.55 7.12
C SER A 6 12.14 -4.87 7.04
N LEU A 7 11.34 -3.86 6.72
CA LEU A 7 9.97 -4.12 6.29
C LEU A 7 10.03 -5.16 5.16
N PRO A 8 9.11 -6.15 5.18
CA PRO A 8 9.08 -7.16 4.13
C PRO A 8 8.97 -6.49 2.75
N PRO A 9 9.47 -7.15 1.69
CA PRO A 9 9.29 -6.68 0.34
C PRO A 9 7.81 -6.33 0.04
N PRO A 10 7.55 -5.36 -0.85
CA PRO A 10 6.22 -4.95 -1.29
C PRO A 10 5.16 -6.05 -1.39
N GLY A 11 5.46 -7.12 -2.14
CA GLY A 11 4.54 -8.24 -2.35
C GLY A 11 4.32 -9.11 -1.11
N GLU A 12 5.34 -9.27 -0.26
CA GLU A 12 5.21 -9.99 1.00
C GLU A 12 4.39 -9.20 2.02
N LEU A 13 4.57 -7.89 2.09
CA LEU A 13 3.74 -7.02 2.92
C LEU A 13 2.28 -7.07 2.44
N ALA A 14 2.05 -6.98 1.13
CA ALA A 14 0.71 -7.07 0.55
C ALA A 14 0.02 -8.41 0.87
N ALA A 15 0.75 -9.53 0.79
CA ALA A 15 0.25 -10.86 1.13
C ALA A 15 -0.04 -11.01 2.63
N LEU A 16 0.81 -10.46 3.50
CA LEU A 16 0.58 -10.44 4.95
C LEU A 16 -0.67 -9.62 5.31
N LEU A 17 -0.89 -8.49 4.64
CA LEU A 17 -2.07 -7.66 4.85
C LEU A 17 -3.34 -8.35 4.34
N GLY A 18 -3.29 -8.97 3.15
CA GLY A 18 -4.44 -9.68 2.57
C GLY A 18 -4.86 -10.94 3.30
N THR A 19 -3.96 -11.54 4.09
CA THR A 19 -4.26 -12.75 4.89
C THR A 19 -4.75 -12.43 6.30
N GLN A 20 -4.47 -11.25 6.82
CA GLN A 20 -4.82 -10.88 8.20
C GLN A 20 -5.93 -9.85 8.31
N ILE A 21 -6.31 -9.19 7.21
CA ILE A 21 -7.22 -8.06 7.23
C ILE A 21 -8.32 -8.28 6.21
N GLU A 22 -9.54 -8.53 6.71
CA GLU A 22 -10.73 -8.74 5.90
C GLU A 22 -11.65 -7.50 5.91
N GLY A 23 -12.44 -7.35 4.84
CA GLY A 23 -13.51 -6.37 4.77
C GLY A 23 -13.03 -4.91 4.78
N ASP A 24 -13.70 -4.06 5.55
CA ASP A 24 -13.46 -2.62 5.55
C ASP A 24 -12.11 -2.22 6.17
N ALA A 25 -11.52 -3.08 7.00
CA ALA A 25 -10.20 -2.84 7.59
C ALA A 25 -9.08 -2.81 6.52
N ALA A 26 -9.22 -3.58 5.42
CA ALA A 26 -8.25 -3.57 4.33
C ALA A 26 -8.21 -2.22 3.61
N LYS A 27 -9.37 -1.56 3.48
CA LYS A 27 -9.48 -0.23 2.89
C LYS A 27 -8.84 0.84 3.76
N GLU A 28 -9.01 0.74 5.08
CA GLU A 28 -8.41 1.69 6.02
C GLU A 28 -6.89 1.55 6.09
N VAL A 29 -6.36 0.32 6.07
CA VAL A 29 -4.91 0.12 5.96
C VAL A 29 -4.37 0.65 4.64
N TYR A 30 -5.06 0.40 3.53
CA TYR A 30 -4.66 0.97 2.24
C TYR A 30 -4.64 2.51 2.27
N ARG A 31 -5.66 3.16 2.84
CA ARG A 31 -5.70 4.63 3.01
C ARG A 31 -4.53 5.13 3.85
N TYR A 32 -4.19 4.43 4.92
CA TYR A 32 -3.06 4.80 5.78
C TYR A 32 -1.72 4.72 5.03
N LEU A 33 -1.53 3.67 4.21
CA LEU A 33 -0.32 3.52 3.39
C LEU A 33 -0.21 4.61 2.31
N VAL A 34 -1.33 4.97 1.68
CA VAL A 34 -1.38 6.11 0.75
C VAL A 34 -1.00 7.40 1.47
N ALA A 35 -1.57 7.66 2.66
CA ALA A 35 -1.27 8.87 3.42
C ALA A 35 0.22 8.99 3.77
N ILE A 36 0.87 7.88 4.15
CA ILE A 36 2.32 7.84 4.40
C ILE A 36 3.10 8.15 3.13
N ALA A 37 2.77 7.49 2.02
CA ALA A 37 3.47 7.68 0.74
C ALA A 37 3.28 9.09 0.17
N THR A 38 2.19 9.78 0.52
CA THR A 38 1.93 11.17 0.08
C THR A 38 2.42 12.24 1.06
N ALA A 39 3.01 11.85 2.19
CA ALA A 39 3.31 12.78 3.29
C ALA A 39 4.38 13.82 2.96
N ASP A 40 5.32 13.48 2.07
CA ASP A 40 6.38 14.35 1.56
C ASP A 40 6.01 15.05 0.24
N GLN A 41 4.75 14.89 -0.20
CA GLN A 41 4.21 15.44 -1.45
C GLN A 41 4.89 14.94 -2.73
N ASP A 42 5.72 13.90 -2.66
CA ASP A 42 6.38 13.32 -3.83
C ASP A 42 6.30 11.79 -3.80
N VAL A 43 5.29 11.25 -4.47
CA VAL A 43 5.13 9.80 -4.57
C VAL A 43 5.97 9.28 -5.73
N ALA A 44 7.08 8.62 -5.40
CA ALA A 44 7.99 8.04 -6.37
C ALA A 44 7.29 6.96 -7.22
N PRO A 45 7.72 6.73 -8.48
CA PRO A 45 7.15 5.69 -9.34
C PRO A 45 7.10 4.31 -8.69
N GLU A 46 8.13 3.96 -7.91
CA GLU A 46 8.26 2.72 -7.16
C GLU A 46 7.20 2.60 -6.06
N GLU A 47 6.90 3.69 -5.35
CA GLU A 47 5.87 3.74 -4.32
C GLU A 47 4.47 3.60 -4.91
N ARG A 48 4.23 4.21 -6.09
CA ARG A 48 2.97 4.00 -6.84
C ARG A 48 2.81 2.57 -7.32
N ALA A 49 3.90 1.91 -7.71
CA ALA A 49 3.87 0.51 -8.11
C ALA A 49 3.52 -0.38 -6.91
N LEU A 50 4.16 -0.14 -5.76
CA LEU A 50 3.89 -0.79 -4.49
C LEU A 50 2.42 -0.63 -4.07
N LEU A 51 1.89 0.60 -4.07
CA LEU A 51 0.49 0.85 -3.69
C LEU A 51 -0.50 0.14 -4.62
N ARG A 52 -0.22 0.09 -5.93
CA ARG A 52 -1.05 -0.67 -6.88
C ARG A 52 -1.02 -2.17 -6.62
N GLU A 53 0.13 -2.71 -6.26
CA GLU A 53 0.28 -4.13 -5.95
C GLU A 53 -0.43 -4.52 -4.65
N ILE A 54 -0.36 -3.66 -3.62
CA ILE A 54 -1.12 -3.80 -2.38
C ILE A 54 -2.62 -3.72 -2.66
N ALA A 55 -3.08 -2.70 -3.39
CA ALA A 55 -4.50 -2.57 -3.72
C ALA A 55 -5.04 -3.78 -4.47
N ARG A 56 -4.28 -4.31 -5.44
CA ARG A 56 -4.63 -5.55 -6.16
C ARG A 56 -4.72 -6.75 -5.22
N SER A 57 -3.75 -6.93 -4.34
CA SER A 57 -3.72 -8.04 -3.38
C SER A 57 -4.88 -7.98 -2.38
N LEU A 58 -5.32 -6.78 -2.02
CA LEU A 58 -6.46 -6.55 -1.14
C LEU A 58 -7.82 -6.55 -1.88
N GLY A 59 -7.85 -6.77 -3.20
CA GLY A 59 -9.07 -6.73 -4.00
C GLY A 59 -9.73 -5.34 -4.07
N ILE A 60 -8.95 -4.27 -3.84
CA ILE A 60 -9.42 -2.89 -3.87
C ILE A 60 -9.33 -2.38 -5.30
N SER A 61 -10.48 -2.13 -5.93
CA SER A 61 -10.54 -1.43 -7.22
C SER A 61 -10.10 0.02 -7.05
N THR A 62 -8.92 0.35 -7.57
CA THR A 62 -8.38 1.73 -7.57
C THR A 62 -8.95 2.61 -8.68
N ALA A 63 -9.95 2.14 -9.43
CA ALA A 63 -10.46 2.71 -10.68
C ALA A 63 -11.16 4.08 -10.58
N GLY A 64 -10.96 4.86 -9.51
CA GLY A 64 -11.62 6.17 -9.39
C GLY A 64 -11.10 7.12 -8.32
N GLY A 65 -10.03 6.81 -7.59
CA GLY A 65 -9.53 7.76 -6.60
C GLY A 65 -8.34 7.25 -5.82
N GLY A 66 -7.25 7.99 -5.86
CA GLY A 66 -6.20 7.90 -4.86
C GLY A 66 -4.78 8.09 -5.37
N ILE A 67 -4.46 7.57 -6.57
CA ILE A 67 -3.05 7.52 -7.03
C ILE A 67 -2.82 8.04 -8.45
N ASP A 68 -3.79 7.90 -9.36
CA ASP A 68 -3.70 8.44 -10.73
C ASP A 68 -4.26 9.87 -10.87
N ALA A 69 -5.08 10.33 -9.92
CA ALA A 69 -5.80 11.60 -10.05
C ALA A 69 -5.10 12.81 -9.42
N SER A 70 -4.05 12.60 -8.61
CA SER A 70 -3.38 13.67 -7.84
C SER A 70 -1.97 13.97 -8.32
N VAL A 71 -1.68 13.71 -9.60
CA VAL A 71 -0.35 13.94 -10.21
C VAL A 71 -0.53 14.71 -11.50
#